data_AF-A0A8C9EDC4-F1
#
_entry.id   AF-A0A8C9EDC4-F1
#
_cell.length_a   1.000
_cell.length_b   1.000
_cell.length_c   1.000
_cell.angle_alpha   90.00
_cell.angle_beta   90.00
_cell.angle_gamma   90.00
#
_symmetry.space_group_name_H-M   'P 1'
#
loop_
_entity.id
_entity.type
_entity.pdbx_description
1 polymer ?
#
loop_
_entity_poly.entity_id
_entity_poly.type
_entity_poly.pdbx_seq_one_letter_code
_entity_poly.pdbx_strand_id
1 'polypeptide(L)'
;MASCTADPDSLVHHADSCLPHHPPRVASVMLSLFYTAFLVFGTLGNILALRLAYQKGKKINSTNVYLVHLAVSDLLFTLALPGKIAYYVLDFSWPFGEGLCRLTAFIFYVNTYSGIYLMACVSVDRYVAVVRTHQCLRLCGPRPARLTCVAVWVLASLQTRAFTLCLQLTVCLMNLNCSIDPVIYFLASTRYRKWLLSIWNSSEAQNINQTGGSLPLEENEV
;
A
#
# COMPACT_ATOMS: atom_id res chain seq x y z
N MET A 1 13.84 48.83 -1.53
CA MET A 1 15.08 48.06 -1.36
C MET A 1 14.82 47.02 -0.29
N ALA A 2 14.45 45.80 -0.69
CA ALA A 2 14.29 44.68 0.25
C ALA A 2 15.59 43.89 0.22
N SER A 3 16.37 44.01 1.29
CA SER A 3 17.53 43.15 1.56
C SER A 3 17.03 41.77 1.95
N CYS A 4 17.33 40.76 1.14
CA CYS A 4 17.19 39.36 1.52
C CYS A 4 18.50 38.93 2.19
N THR A 5 18.56 39.03 3.52
CA THR A 5 19.47 38.21 4.32
C THR A 5 18.76 36.88 4.55
N ALA A 6 19.01 35.89 3.69
CA ALA A 6 18.58 34.52 3.92
C ALA A 6 19.47 33.91 5.00
N ASP A 7 18.90 33.73 6.19
CA ASP A 7 19.55 33.16 7.36
C ASP A 7 19.65 31.62 7.19
N PRO A 8 20.85 31.01 7.19
CA PRO A 8 21.04 29.59 6.90
C PRO A 8 20.36 28.64 7.90
N ASP A 9 20.03 29.11 9.11
CA ASP A 9 19.36 28.30 10.15
C ASP A 9 17.88 28.02 9.83
N SER A 10 17.25 28.81 8.96
CA SER A 10 15.83 28.63 8.57
C SER A 10 15.62 27.46 7.60
N LEU A 11 16.66 27.08 6.85
CA LEU A 11 16.61 25.99 5.86
C LEU A 11 16.78 24.61 6.52
N VAL A 12 17.46 24.53 7.67
CA VAL A 12 17.66 23.28 8.41
C VAL A 12 16.37 22.83 9.09
N HIS A 13 15.61 23.77 9.70
CA HIS A 13 14.38 23.44 10.40
C HIS A 13 13.23 22.92 9.51
N HIS A 14 13.23 23.23 8.21
CA HIS A 14 12.22 22.70 7.29
C HIS A 14 12.58 21.33 6.68
N ALA A 15 13.86 20.93 6.73
CA ALA A 15 14.27 19.60 6.28
C ALA A 15 13.84 18.48 7.26
N ASP A 16 13.73 18.79 8.55
CA ASP A 16 13.35 17.83 9.60
C ASP A 16 11.83 17.55 9.68
N SER A 17 11.02 18.25 8.87
CA SER A 17 9.55 18.16 8.92
C SER A 17 8.96 16.91 8.26
N CYS A 18 9.79 16.05 7.65
CA CYS A 18 9.37 14.81 6.99
C CYS A 18 9.86 13.54 7.72
N LEU A 19 10.15 13.63 9.02
CA LEU A 19 10.49 12.44 9.80
C LEU A 19 9.23 11.56 9.96
N PRO A 20 9.30 10.25 9.66
CA PRO A 20 8.17 9.35 9.88
C PRO A 20 7.74 9.43 11.33
N HIS A 21 6.54 9.94 11.59
CA HIS A 21 6.00 9.98 12.94
C HIS A 21 5.83 8.53 13.41
N HIS A 22 6.74 8.06 14.25
CA HIS A 22 6.63 6.73 14.82
C HIS A 22 5.33 6.68 15.62
N PRO A 23 4.41 5.75 15.33
CA PRO A 23 3.18 5.65 16.09
C PRO A 23 3.53 5.32 17.56
N PRO A 24 2.73 5.82 18.52
CA PRO A 24 3.01 5.60 19.93
C PRO A 24 2.98 4.11 20.25
N ARG A 25 3.90 3.65 21.11
CA ARG A 25 4.00 2.24 21.55
C ARG A 25 2.65 1.66 21.99
N VAL A 26 1.81 2.49 22.59
CA VAL A 26 0.43 2.15 22.99
C VAL A 26 -0.41 1.65 21.82
N ALA A 27 -0.33 2.30 20.64
CA ALA A 27 -1.08 1.89 19.45
C ALA A 27 -0.64 0.52 18.95
N SER A 28 0.67 0.24 18.94
CA SER A 28 1.19 -1.07 18.56
C SER A 28 0.69 -2.20 19.48
N VAL A 29 0.71 -1.97 20.80
CA VAL A 29 0.20 -2.93 21.79
C VAL A 29 -1.30 -3.17 21.59
N MET A 30 -2.09 -2.12 21.44
CA MET A 30 -3.54 -2.22 21.22
C MET A 30 -3.87 -2.99 19.93
N LEU A 31 -3.18 -2.69 18.83
CA LEU A 31 -3.36 -3.39 17.55
C LEU A 31 -2.96 -4.86 17.66
N SER A 32 -1.85 -5.17 18.33
CA SER A 32 -1.38 -6.54 18.53
C SER A 32 -2.40 -7.37 19.32
N LEU A 33 -2.95 -6.81 20.40
CA LEU A 33 -4.00 -7.46 21.19
C LEU A 33 -5.27 -7.67 20.37
N PHE A 34 -5.69 -6.65 19.62
CA PHE A 34 -6.85 -6.73 18.73
C PHE A 34 -6.71 -7.85 17.68
N TYR A 35 -5.57 -7.89 16.96
CA TYR A 35 -5.34 -8.91 15.95
C TYR A 35 -5.18 -10.32 16.55
N THR A 36 -4.64 -10.44 17.76
CA THR A 36 -4.57 -11.72 18.48
C THR A 36 -5.95 -12.22 18.87
N ALA A 37 -6.83 -11.34 19.38
CA ALA A 37 -8.23 -11.70 19.65
C ALA A 37 -8.96 -12.11 18.36
N PHE A 38 -8.78 -11.35 17.27
CA PHE A 38 -9.34 -11.69 15.96
C PHE A 38 -8.85 -13.04 15.43
N LEU A 39 -7.58 -13.38 15.65
CA LEU A 39 -7.04 -14.69 15.29
C LEU A 39 -7.79 -15.81 16.03
N VAL A 40 -7.97 -15.69 17.34
CA VAL A 40 -8.65 -16.73 18.15
C VAL A 40 -10.13 -16.83 17.79
N PHE A 41 -10.88 -15.73 17.88
CA PHE A 41 -12.32 -15.75 17.64
C PHE A 41 -12.66 -15.97 16.16
N GLY A 42 -11.88 -15.38 15.26
CA GLY A 42 -12.05 -15.54 13.81
C GLY A 42 -11.80 -16.96 13.35
N THR A 43 -10.74 -17.62 13.82
CA THR A 43 -10.49 -19.03 13.45
C THR A 43 -11.57 -19.95 14.01
N LEU A 44 -11.88 -19.85 15.30
CA LEU A 44 -12.90 -20.68 15.94
C LEU A 44 -14.28 -20.49 15.31
N GLY A 45 -14.69 -19.23 15.11
CA GLY A 45 -15.98 -18.88 14.52
C GLY A 45 -16.11 -19.36 13.08
N ASN A 46 -15.11 -19.14 12.24
CA ASN A 46 -15.16 -19.54 10.83
C ASN A 46 -15.03 -21.05 10.64
N ILE A 47 -14.22 -21.75 11.46
CA ILE A 47 -14.18 -23.23 11.46
C ILE A 47 -15.55 -23.78 11.87
N LEU A 48 -16.19 -23.21 12.89
CA LEU A 48 -17.52 -23.63 13.31
C LEU A 48 -18.56 -23.38 12.21
N ALA A 49 -18.56 -22.20 11.59
CA ALA A 49 -19.44 -21.86 10.48
C ALA A 49 -19.27 -22.85 9.31
N LEU A 50 -18.03 -23.19 8.97
CA LEU A 50 -17.71 -24.16 7.92
C LEU A 50 -18.23 -25.56 8.29
N ARG A 51 -18.01 -26.02 9.53
CA ARG A 51 -18.54 -27.31 10.01
C ARG A 51 -20.07 -27.36 9.96
N LEU A 52 -20.76 -26.31 10.41
CA LEU A 52 -22.21 -26.23 10.37
C LEU A 52 -22.75 -26.20 8.93
N ALA A 53 -22.05 -25.51 8.02
CA ALA A 53 -22.40 -25.48 6.60
C ALA A 53 -22.29 -26.89 5.96
N TYR A 54 -21.22 -27.64 6.28
CA TYR A 54 -21.05 -29.01 5.81
C TYR A 54 -22.08 -29.98 6.42
N GLN A 55 -22.41 -29.85 7.70
CA GLN A 55 -23.41 -30.69 8.37
C GLN A 55 -24.82 -30.48 7.78
N LYS A 56 -25.17 -29.24 7.40
CA LYS A 56 -26.40 -28.94 6.65
C LYS A 56 -26.35 -29.42 5.18
N GLY A 57 -25.22 -29.95 4.73
CA GLY A 57 -24.88 -30.30 3.34
C GLY A 57 -25.72 -31.39 2.67
N LYS A 58 -26.69 -32.04 3.35
CA LYS A 58 -27.64 -32.95 2.70
C LYS A 58 -28.61 -32.23 1.73
N LYS A 59 -28.76 -30.89 1.84
CA LYS A 59 -29.42 -30.03 0.84
C LYS A 59 -28.63 -28.73 0.66
N ILE A 60 -27.77 -28.66 -0.36
CA ILE A 60 -26.95 -27.47 -0.65
C ILE A 60 -27.83 -26.36 -1.23
N ASN A 61 -28.01 -25.26 -0.47
CA ASN A 61 -28.70 -24.04 -0.93
C ASN A 61 -27.70 -22.93 -1.31
N SER A 62 -28.13 -21.90 -2.04
CA SER A 62 -27.27 -20.76 -2.44
C SER A 62 -26.58 -20.08 -1.26
N THR A 63 -27.30 -19.84 -0.16
CA THR A 63 -26.74 -19.21 1.06
C THR A 63 -25.58 -20.01 1.65
N ASN A 64 -25.68 -21.35 1.67
CA ASN A 64 -24.60 -22.18 2.20
C ASN A 64 -23.32 -22.02 1.36
N VAL A 65 -23.46 -21.85 0.04
CA VAL A 65 -22.31 -21.59 -0.85
C VAL A 65 -21.63 -20.28 -0.49
N TYR A 66 -22.40 -19.19 -0.33
CA TYR A 66 -21.84 -17.90 0.06
C TYR A 66 -21.15 -17.96 1.44
N LEU A 67 -21.78 -18.62 2.42
CA LEU A 67 -21.21 -18.80 3.75
C LEU A 67 -19.90 -19.59 3.73
N VAL A 68 -19.79 -20.62 2.89
CA VAL A 68 -18.53 -21.37 2.73
C VAL A 68 -17.43 -20.48 2.14
N HIS A 69 -17.71 -19.74 1.07
CA HIS A 69 -16.72 -18.83 0.49
C HIS A 69 -16.30 -17.70 1.45
N LEU A 70 -17.23 -17.19 2.25
CA LEU A 70 -16.95 -16.21 3.29
C LEU A 70 -16.03 -16.81 4.36
N ALA A 71 -16.38 -17.97 4.92
CA ALA A 71 -15.57 -18.64 5.92
C ALA A 71 -14.17 -19.01 5.40
N VAL A 72 -14.05 -19.44 4.14
CA VAL A 72 -12.74 -19.70 3.51
C VAL A 72 -11.92 -18.43 3.40
N SER A 73 -12.53 -17.31 3.01
CA SER A 73 -11.85 -16.01 2.92
C SER A 73 -11.32 -15.56 4.28
N ASP A 74 -12.16 -15.62 5.31
CA ASP A 74 -11.77 -15.21 6.65
C ASP A 74 -10.71 -16.14 7.25
N LEU A 75 -10.77 -17.44 6.98
CA LEU A 75 -9.71 -18.37 7.41
C LEU A 75 -8.38 -18.06 6.74
N LEU A 76 -8.37 -17.79 5.43
CA LEU A 76 -7.16 -17.35 4.73
C LEU A 76 -6.61 -16.05 5.34
N PHE A 77 -7.48 -15.11 5.71
CA PHE A 77 -7.07 -13.91 6.42
C PHE A 77 -6.47 -14.20 7.79
N THR A 78 -7.07 -15.09 8.58
CA THR A 78 -6.53 -15.46 9.89
C THR A 78 -5.15 -16.13 9.78
N LEU A 79 -4.84 -16.84 8.70
CA LEU A 79 -3.51 -17.39 8.45
C LEU A 79 -2.46 -16.29 8.18
N ALA A 80 -2.87 -15.12 7.71
CA ALA A 80 -2.00 -13.98 7.46
C ALA A 80 -1.81 -13.06 8.69
N LEU A 81 -2.67 -13.19 9.72
CA LEU A 81 -2.62 -12.40 10.94
C LEU A 81 -1.33 -12.55 11.77
N PRO A 82 -0.72 -13.74 11.93
CA PRO A 82 0.53 -13.90 12.68
C PRO A 82 1.66 -12.99 12.16
N GLY A 83 1.76 -12.83 10.83
CA GLY A 83 2.73 -11.91 10.22
C GLY A 83 2.47 -10.45 10.61
N LYS A 84 1.20 -10.03 10.63
CA LYS A 84 0.81 -8.68 11.09
C LYS A 84 1.09 -8.47 12.59
N ILE A 85 0.84 -9.46 13.42
CA ILE A 85 1.13 -9.37 14.87
C ILE A 85 2.64 -9.23 15.09
N ALA A 86 3.45 -10.06 14.41
CA ALA A 86 4.90 -9.98 14.47
C ALA A 86 5.43 -8.61 14.02
N TYR A 87 4.85 -8.03 12.96
CA TYR A 87 5.19 -6.69 12.49
C TYR A 87 5.00 -5.59 13.55
N TYR A 88 3.90 -5.63 14.31
CA TYR A 88 3.66 -4.64 15.36
C TYR A 88 4.56 -4.87 16.59
N VAL A 89 4.76 -6.13 16.98
CA VAL A 89 5.63 -6.50 18.12
C VAL A 89 7.09 -6.14 17.87
N LEU A 90 7.55 -6.24 16.62
CA LEU A 90 8.92 -5.93 16.20
C LEU A 90 9.09 -4.45 15.77
N ASP A 91 8.35 -3.52 16.38
CA ASP A 91 8.43 -2.09 16.10
C ASP A 91 8.36 -1.73 14.61
N PHE A 92 7.34 -2.27 13.90
CA PHE A 92 7.11 -2.01 12.47
C PHE A 92 8.21 -2.55 11.55
N SER A 93 9.01 -3.51 12.01
CA SER A 93 9.97 -4.24 11.17
C SER A 93 9.37 -5.57 10.67
N TRP A 94 9.53 -5.84 9.36
CA TRP A 94 9.02 -7.05 8.72
C TRP A 94 10.17 -8.02 8.38
N PRO A 95 10.32 -9.16 9.11
CA PRO A 95 11.46 -10.06 8.91
C PRO A 95 11.23 -11.14 7.84
N PHE A 96 9.99 -11.37 7.40
CA PHE A 96 9.63 -12.50 6.51
C PHE A 96 9.88 -12.24 5.02
N GLY A 97 10.55 -11.14 4.69
CA GLY A 97 10.86 -10.73 3.31
C GLY A 97 9.66 -10.14 2.54
N GLU A 98 9.99 -9.51 1.41
CA GLU A 98 9.05 -8.69 0.63
C GLU A 98 7.87 -9.50 0.04
N GLY A 99 8.12 -10.73 -0.40
CA GLY A 99 7.09 -11.59 -0.98
C GLY A 99 5.94 -11.88 -0.01
N LEU A 100 6.27 -12.25 1.23
CA LEU A 100 5.27 -12.49 2.27
C LEU A 100 4.59 -11.19 2.74
N CYS A 101 5.32 -10.07 2.78
CA CYS A 101 4.72 -8.76 3.07
C CYS A 101 3.60 -8.42 2.08
N ARG A 102 3.90 -8.54 0.77
CA ARG A 102 2.93 -8.32 -0.30
C ARG A 102 1.79 -9.32 -0.26
N LEU A 103 2.07 -10.59 0.05
CA LEU A 103 1.05 -11.62 0.16
C LEU A 103 0.09 -11.35 1.33
N THR A 104 0.60 -11.01 2.51
CA THR A 104 -0.21 -10.67 3.68
C THR A 104 -1.07 -9.43 3.42
N ALA A 105 -0.51 -8.40 2.79
CA ALA A 105 -1.28 -7.22 2.37
C ALA A 105 -2.37 -7.59 1.35
N PHE A 106 -2.04 -8.39 0.34
CA PHE A 106 -2.98 -8.85 -0.67
C PHE A 106 -4.14 -9.65 -0.05
N ILE A 107 -3.85 -10.59 0.84
CA ILE A 107 -4.87 -11.37 1.55
C ILE A 107 -5.79 -10.46 2.37
N PHE A 108 -5.25 -9.46 3.08
CA PHE A 108 -6.05 -8.50 3.86
C PHE A 108 -7.06 -7.73 3.00
N TYR A 109 -6.59 -7.15 1.88
CA TYR A 109 -7.44 -6.40 0.97
C TYR A 109 -8.46 -7.30 0.27
N VAL A 110 -8.03 -8.44 -0.25
CA VAL A 110 -8.95 -9.39 -0.90
C VAL A 110 -10.01 -9.86 0.09
N ASN A 111 -9.68 -10.18 1.34
CA ASN A 111 -10.66 -10.59 2.35
C ASN A 111 -11.71 -9.49 2.61
N THR A 112 -11.26 -8.24 2.71
CA THR A 112 -12.17 -7.12 2.97
C THR A 112 -13.12 -6.92 1.80
N TYR A 113 -12.60 -6.87 0.57
CA TYR A 113 -13.44 -6.67 -0.62
C TYR A 113 -14.34 -7.86 -0.91
N SER A 114 -13.82 -9.09 -0.86
CA SER A 114 -14.61 -10.31 -1.06
C SER A 114 -15.70 -10.42 0.00
N GLY A 115 -15.41 -10.11 1.26
CA GLY A 115 -16.38 -10.12 2.36
C GLY A 115 -17.54 -9.16 2.12
N ILE A 116 -17.26 -7.91 1.72
CA ILE A 116 -18.29 -6.91 1.40
C ILE A 116 -19.18 -7.42 0.24
N TYR A 117 -18.58 -7.90 -0.84
CA TYR A 117 -19.32 -8.38 -2.00
C TYR A 117 -20.14 -9.64 -1.69
N LEU A 118 -19.61 -10.57 -0.89
CA LEU A 118 -20.32 -11.78 -0.47
C LEU A 118 -21.50 -11.43 0.42
N MET A 119 -21.35 -10.52 1.39
CA MET A 119 -22.45 -10.06 2.24
C MET A 119 -23.55 -9.35 1.43
N ALA A 120 -23.16 -8.56 0.43
CA ALA A 120 -24.11 -7.97 -0.51
C ALA A 120 -24.85 -9.05 -1.31
N CYS A 121 -24.16 -10.05 -1.84
CA CYS A 121 -24.76 -11.17 -2.57
C CYS A 121 -25.73 -11.98 -1.69
N VAL A 122 -25.37 -12.25 -0.42
CA VAL A 122 -26.27 -12.89 0.55
C VAL A 122 -27.52 -12.05 0.76
N SER A 123 -27.37 -10.74 0.94
CA SER A 123 -28.50 -9.82 1.15
C SER A 123 -29.45 -9.81 -0.06
N VAL A 124 -28.90 -9.75 -1.27
CA VAL A 124 -29.68 -9.83 -2.52
C VAL A 124 -30.36 -11.19 -2.66
N ASP A 125 -29.66 -12.28 -2.38
CA ASP A 125 -30.22 -13.64 -2.42
C ASP A 125 -31.40 -13.79 -1.45
N ARG A 126 -31.29 -13.27 -0.22
CA ARG A 126 -32.39 -13.26 0.76
C ARG A 126 -33.55 -12.37 0.30
N TYR A 127 -33.26 -11.19 -0.23
CA TYR A 127 -34.29 -10.30 -0.76
C TYR A 127 -35.08 -10.94 -1.92
N VAL A 128 -34.38 -11.53 -2.90
CA VAL A 128 -35.00 -12.21 -4.05
C VAL A 128 -35.81 -13.43 -3.59
N ALA A 129 -35.32 -14.18 -2.60
CA ALA A 129 -36.04 -15.33 -2.06
C ALA A 129 -37.38 -14.94 -1.42
N VAL A 130 -37.46 -13.79 -0.76
CA VAL A 130 -38.68 -13.32 -0.08
C VAL A 130 -39.62 -12.61 -1.06
N VAL A 131 -39.12 -11.69 -1.87
CA VAL A 131 -39.95 -10.80 -2.69
C VAL A 131 -40.26 -11.38 -4.07
N ARG A 132 -39.32 -12.15 -4.66
CA ARG A 132 -39.40 -12.62 -6.06
C ARG A 132 -39.19 -14.12 -6.17
N THR A 133 -40.06 -14.88 -5.52
CA THR A 133 -40.03 -16.35 -5.46
C THR A 133 -39.88 -17.03 -6.83
N HIS A 134 -40.57 -16.56 -7.86
CA HIS A 134 -40.45 -17.10 -9.23
C HIS A 134 -39.04 -16.92 -9.84
N GLN A 135 -38.40 -15.77 -9.58
CA GLN A 135 -37.02 -15.52 -10.02
C GLN A 135 -36.01 -16.33 -9.19
N CYS A 136 -36.30 -16.55 -7.90
CA CYS A 136 -35.44 -17.32 -6.99
C CYS A 136 -35.27 -18.78 -7.42
N LEU A 137 -36.29 -19.41 -8.03
CA LEU A 137 -36.18 -20.75 -8.61
C LEU A 137 -35.03 -20.88 -9.63
N ARG A 138 -34.67 -19.79 -10.32
CA ARG A 138 -33.55 -19.74 -11.28
C ARG A 138 -32.26 -19.20 -10.67
N LEU A 139 -32.34 -18.15 -9.85
CA LEU A 139 -31.19 -17.37 -9.38
C LEU A 139 -30.62 -17.85 -8.03
N CYS A 140 -31.45 -18.38 -7.14
CA CYS A 140 -31.04 -18.87 -5.81
C CYS A 140 -30.51 -20.31 -5.83
N GLY A 141 -30.07 -20.80 -6.99
CA GLY A 141 -29.49 -22.13 -7.11
C GLY A 141 -28.03 -22.17 -6.64
N PRO A 142 -27.52 -23.35 -6.26
CA PRO A 142 -26.10 -23.50 -5.86
C PRO A 142 -25.13 -23.30 -7.05
N ARG A 143 -25.58 -23.54 -8.29
CA ARG A 143 -24.77 -23.31 -9.50
C ARG A 143 -24.54 -21.80 -9.77
N PRO A 144 -25.59 -20.97 -9.90
CA PRO A 144 -25.44 -19.51 -9.97
C PRO A 144 -24.62 -18.95 -8.81
N ALA A 145 -24.91 -19.36 -7.57
CA ALA A 145 -24.19 -18.87 -6.40
C ALA A 145 -22.67 -19.15 -6.47
N ARG A 146 -22.26 -20.34 -6.93
CA ARG A 146 -20.83 -20.64 -7.15
C ARG A 146 -20.21 -19.75 -8.21
N LEU A 147 -20.90 -19.52 -9.32
CA LEU A 147 -20.40 -18.65 -10.40
C LEU A 147 -20.25 -17.20 -9.90
N THR A 148 -21.24 -16.70 -9.15
CA THR A 148 -21.16 -15.38 -8.50
C THR A 148 -20.00 -15.30 -7.53
N CYS A 149 -19.77 -16.33 -6.70
CA CYS A 149 -18.63 -16.35 -5.79
C CYS A 149 -17.30 -16.28 -6.56
N VAL A 150 -17.13 -17.08 -7.61
CA VAL A 150 -15.93 -17.03 -8.45
C VAL A 150 -15.74 -15.64 -9.06
N ALA A 151 -16.81 -15.03 -9.56
CA ALA A 151 -16.76 -13.66 -10.08
C ALA A 151 -16.33 -12.65 -8.99
N VAL A 152 -16.87 -12.77 -7.77
CA VAL A 152 -16.47 -11.94 -6.62
C VAL A 152 -14.98 -12.09 -6.30
N TRP A 153 -14.44 -13.30 -6.31
CA TRP A 153 -13.01 -13.54 -6.10
C TRP A 153 -12.14 -12.88 -7.16
N VAL A 154 -12.53 -13.01 -8.43
CA VAL A 154 -11.82 -12.38 -9.55
C VAL A 154 -11.88 -10.86 -9.44
N LEU A 155 -13.06 -10.29 -9.18
CA LEU A 155 -13.26 -8.85 -9.05
C LEU A 155 -12.47 -8.28 -7.86
N ALA A 156 -12.55 -8.89 -6.68
CA ALA A 156 -11.79 -8.46 -5.50
C ALA A 156 -10.27 -8.52 -5.73
N SER A 157 -9.80 -9.58 -6.40
CA SER A 157 -8.38 -9.73 -6.74
C SER A 157 -7.93 -8.67 -7.75
N LEU A 158 -8.72 -8.44 -8.81
CA LEU A 158 -8.43 -7.44 -9.83
C LEU A 158 -8.41 -6.04 -9.24
N GLN A 159 -9.41 -5.70 -8.43
CA GLN A 159 -9.51 -4.41 -7.73
C GLN A 159 -8.28 -4.17 -6.85
N THR A 160 -7.88 -5.18 -6.06
CA THR A 160 -6.71 -5.08 -5.16
C THR A 160 -5.42 -4.87 -5.95
N ARG A 161 -5.25 -5.61 -7.06
CA ARG A 161 -4.07 -5.47 -7.94
C ARG A 161 -4.04 -4.10 -8.62
N ALA A 162 -5.17 -3.64 -9.15
CA ALA A 162 -5.31 -2.34 -9.79
C ALA A 162 -5.03 -1.20 -8.80
N PHE A 163 -5.57 -1.27 -7.59
CA PHE A 163 -5.28 -0.31 -6.52
C PHE A 163 -3.80 -0.27 -6.17
N THR A 164 -3.17 -1.44 -5.98
CA THR A 164 -1.73 -1.53 -5.69
C THR A 164 -0.89 -0.94 -6.84
N LEU A 165 -1.24 -1.25 -8.09
CA LEU A 165 -0.56 -0.71 -9.26
C LEU A 165 -0.73 0.81 -9.37
N CYS A 166 -1.93 1.33 -9.13
CA CYS A 166 -2.22 2.75 -9.13
C CYS A 166 -1.43 3.49 -8.06
N LEU A 167 -1.30 2.90 -6.87
CA LEU A 167 -0.47 3.44 -5.80
C LEU A 167 1.00 3.50 -6.20
N GLN A 168 1.54 2.42 -6.78
CA GLN A 168 2.91 2.38 -7.28
C GLN A 168 3.15 3.43 -8.38
N LEU A 169 2.22 3.55 -9.34
CA LEU A 169 2.25 4.58 -10.38
C LEU A 169 2.23 5.99 -9.78
N THR A 170 1.39 6.24 -8.77
CA THR A 170 1.30 7.54 -8.10
C THR A 170 2.60 7.89 -7.40
N VAL A 171 3.18 6.94 -6.66
CA VAL A 171 4.49 7.14 -6.00
C VAL A 171 5.59 7.39 -7.03
N CYS A 172 5.61 6.64 -8.13
CA CYS A 172 6.55 6.88 -9.24
C CYS A 172 6.36 8.28 -9.83
N LEU A 173 5.12 8.73 -10.05
CA LEU A 173 4.83 10.06 -10.55
C LEU A 173 5.25 11.16 -9.56
N MET A 174 5.07 10.97 -8.25
CA MET A 174 5.54 11.94 -7.24
C MET A 174 7.08 12.03 -7.22
N ASN A 175 7.78 10.90 -7.36
CA ASN A 175 9.24 10.86 -7.43
C ASN A 175 9.75 11.53 -8.72
N LEU A 176 9.07 11.28 -9.85
CA LEU A 176 9.35 11.96 -11.12
C LEU A 176 9.07 13.45 -11.03
N ASN A 177 7.99 13.88 -10.38
CA ASN A 177 7.68 15.30 -10.22
C ASN A 177 8.82 16.05 -9.50
N CYS A 178 9.32 15.47 -8.41
CA CYS A 178 10.46 16.00 -7.66
C CYS A 178 11.76 16.03 -8.50
N SER A 179 11.94 15.06 -9.39
CA SER A 179 13.11 14.99 -10.30
C SER A 179 12.99 15.94 -11.51
N ILE A 180 11.75 16.27 -11.90
CA ILE A 180 11.44 17.10 -13.06
C ILE A 180 11.37 18.58 -12.65
N ASP A 181 11.10 18.90 -11.39
CA ASP A 181 11.08 20.27 -10.84
C ASP A 181 12.31 21.11 -11.28
N PRO A 182 13.57 20.68 -11.07
CA PRO A 182 14.76 21.44 -11.48
C PRO A 182 14.86 21.65 -13.01
N VAL A 183 14.40 20.67 -13.79
CA VAL A 183 14.41 20.71 -15.26
C VAL A 183 13.35 21.67 -15.78
N ILE A 184 12.17 21.71 -15.16
CA ILE A 184 11.14 22.71 -15.46
C ILE A 184 11.65 24.10 -15.13
N TYR A 185 12.27 24.32 -13.97
CA TYR A 185 12.85 25.63 -13.62
C TYR A 185 13.96 26.07 -14.59
N PHE A 186 14.78 25.11 -15.06
CA PHE A 186 15.82 25.35 -16.05
C PHE A 186 15.27 25.78 -17.42
N LEU A 187 14.16 25.19 -17.86
CA LEU A 187 13.52 25.52 -19.14
C LEU A 187 12.60 26.75 -19.05
N ALA A 188 11.95 26.99 -17.91
CA ALA A 188 11.02 28.10 -17.72
C ALA A 188 11.73 29.45 -17.44
N SER A 189 12.93 29.46 -16.86
CA SER A 189 13.63 30.70 -16.50
C SER A 189 14.97 30.85 -17.22
N THR A 190 15.02 31.77 -18.19
CA THR A 190 16.25 32.18 -18.87
C THR A 190 17.30 32.77 -17.92
N ARG A 191 16.90 33.26 -16.73
CA ARG A 191 17.82 33.74 -15.68
C ARG A 191 18.50 32.60 -14.95
N TYR A 192 17.76 31.54 -14.60
CA TYR A 192 18.31 30.36 -13.92
C TYR A 192 19.30 29.61 -14.83
N ARG A 193 18.98 29.46 -16.12
CA ARG A 193 19.87 28.89 -17.12
C ARG A 193 21.21 29.63 -17.24
N LYS A 194 21.18 30.97 -17.22
CA LYS A 194 22.41 31.79 -17.27
C LYS A 194 23.25 31.65 -15.99
N TRP A 195 22.60 31.60 -14.83
CA TRP A 195 23.29 31.40 -13.55
C TRP A 195 23.97 30.02 -13.45
N LEU A 196 23.30 28.95 -13.90
CA LEU A 196 23.88 27.60 -13.95
C LEU A 196 25.11 27.52 -14.87
N LEU A 197 25.04 28.12 -16.05
CA LEU A 197 26.16 28.17 -17.00
C LEU A 197 27.34 29.00 -16.45
N SER A 198 27.08 30.03 -15.65
CA SER A 198 28.12 30.81 -14.96
C SER A 198 28.90 29.99 -13.93
N ILE A 199 28.24 29.06 -13.25
CA ILE A 199 28.87 28.17 -12.27
C ILE A 199 29.67 27.09 -13.00
N TRP A 200 29.14 26.51 -14.08
CA TRP A 200 29.85 25.53 -14.89
C TRP A 200 31.17 26.09 -15.43
N ASN A 201 31.13 27.28 -16.05
CA ASN A 201 32.32 27.97 -16.54
C ASN A 201 33.34 28.31 -15.45
N SER A 202 32.88 28.59 -14.22
CA SER A 202 33.79 28.83 -13.08
C SER A 202 34.47 27.53 -12.62
N SER A 203 33.79 26.39 -12.69
CA SER A 203 34.38 25.09 -12.35
C SER A 203 35.41 24.63 -13.40
N GLU A 204 35.16 24.92 -14.68
CA GLU A 204 36.07 24.59 -15.77
C GLU A 204 37.34 25.47 -15.72
N ALA A 205 37.20 26.74 -15.33
CA ALA A 205 38.32 27.63 -15.06
C ALA A 205 39.20 27.15 -13.90
N GLN A 206 38.64 26.45 -12.90
CA GLN A 206 39.42 25.89 -11.79
C GLN A 206 40.10 24.55 -12.14
N ASN A 207 39.46 23.70 -12.96
CA ASN A 207 40.08 22.45 -13.43
C ASN A 207 41.27 22.70 -14.39
N ILE A 208 41.20 23.74 -15.22
CA ILE A 208 42.30 24.11 -16.13
C ILE A 208 43.55 24.57 -15.35
N ASN A 209 43.38 25.21 -14.20
CA ASN A 209 44.49 25.70 -13.36
C ASN A 209 45.25 24.59 -12.60
N GLN A 210 44.78 23.34 -12.58
CA GLN A 210 45.50 22.21 -11.94
C GLN A 210 46.36 21.38 -12.92
N THR A 211 46.17 21.51 -14.24
CA THR A 211 46.91 20.71 -15.25
C THR A 211 48.07 21.44 -15.95
N GLY A 212 48.32 22.72 -15.65
CA GLY A 212 49.46 23.48 -16.19
C GLY A 212 50.64 23.52 -15.21
N GLY A 213 51.59 22.60 -15.36
CA GLY A 213 52.69 22.40 -14.43
C GLY A 213 53.87 23.39 -14.48
N SER A 214 54.74 23.18 -13.49
CA SER A 214 56.20 23.40 -13.43
C SER A 214 56.78 24.83 -13.37
N LEU A 215 57.37 25.12 -12.20
CA LEU A 215 58.55 25.97 -11.88
C LEU A 215 59.55 26.18 -13.04
N PRO A 216 60.33 27.29 -13.10
CA PRO A 216 61.28 27.63 -12.02
C PRO A 216 61.59 29.12 -11.69
N LEU A 217 62.03 29.29 -10.43
CA LEU A 217 63.13 30.13 -9.88
C LEU A 217 63.05 31.67 -9.86
N GLU A 218 63.44 32.18 -8.67
CA GLU A 218 64.17 33.42 -8.28
C GLU A 218 63.77 34.76 -8.94
N GLU A 219 63.62 35.88 -8.23
CA GLU A 219 64.66 36.55 -7.43
C GLU A 219 64.05 37.69 -6.55
N ASN A 220 64.52 37.73 -5.30
CA ASN A 220 64.61 38.75 -4.23
C ASN A 220 64.03 40.19 -4.32
N GLU A 221 63.61 40.65 -3.11
CA GLU A 221 63.83 41.97 -2.43
C GLU A 221 63.53 43.29 -3.20
N VAL A 222 62.88 44.34 -2.68
CA VAL A 222 62.66 44.95 -1.34
C VAL A 222 61.28 45.60 -1.34
#